data_AF-A0A348WHE2-F1
#
_entry.id   AF-A0A348WHE2-F1
#
_cell.length_a   1.000
_cell.length_b   1.000
_cell.length_c   1.000
_cell.angle_alpha   90.00
_cell.angle_beta   90.00
_cell.angle_gamma   90.00
#
_symmetry.space_group_name_H-M   'P 1'
#
loop_
_entity.id
_entity.type
_entity.pdbx_description
1 polymer ?
#
loop_
_entity_poly.entity_id
_entity_poly.type
_entity_poly.pdbx_seq_one_letter_code
_entity_poly.pdbx_strand_id
1 'polypeptide(L)'
;DEYAATILRPFIREQCAWVVQTHGDFQMLYYGHHLEGFDQHKRERHRGNPYFDDNAQFCERWDQASFDPDYDTLPLEFFAPMVEELFARNPYDPEVIRPGAREPLVDDAVAARRAA
;
A
#
# COMPACT_ATOMS: atom_id res chain seq x y z
N ASP A 1 0.17 -1.90 -11.19
CA ASP A 1 -0.02 -0.95 -10.07
C ASP A 1 -0.88 0.24 -10.43
N GLU A 2 -0.58 0.95 -11.53
CA GLU A 2 -1.31 2.17 -11.94
C GLU A 2 -2.84 1.95 -12.12
N TYR A 3 -3.26 0.81 -12.66
CA TYR A 3 -4.68 0.45 -12.79
C TYR A 3 -5.37 0.26 -11.44
N ALA A 4 -4.76 -0.49 -10.51
CA ALA A 4 -5.31 -0.71 -9.18
C ALA A 4 -5.40 0.59 -8.37
N ALA A 5 -4.34 1.42 -8.43
CA ALA A 5 -4.33 2.73 -7.82
C ALA A 5 -5.46 3.63 -8.36
N THR A 6 -5.73 3.58 -9.67
CA THR A 6 -6.80 4.37 -10.29
C THR A 6 -8.19 3.97 -9.80
N ILE A 7 -8.46 2.68 -9.62
CA ILE A 7 -9.74 2.17 -9.09
C ILE A 7 -9.93 2.60 -7.63
N LEU A 8 -8.87 2.53 -6.82
CA LEU A 8 -8.94 2.79 -5.39
C LEU A 8 -8.94 4.29 -5.05
N ARG A 9 -8.27 5.12 -5.86
CA ARG A 9 -8.02 6.55 -5.60
C ARG A 9 -9.25 7.35 -5.14
N PRO A 10 -10.49 7.14 -5.64
CA PRO A 10 -11.65 7.90 -5.16
C PRO A 10 -12.06 7.58 -3.72
N PHE A 11 -11.60 6.47 -3.14
CA PHE A 11 -12.15 5.90 -1.90
C PHE A 11 -11.13 5.81 -0.76
N ILE A 12 -9.89 6.21 -1.00
CA ILE A 12 -8.79 6.10 -0.05
C ILE A 12 -8.02 7.41 0.05
N ARG A 13 -7.36 7.60 1.19
CA ARG A 13 -6.45 8.72 1.40
C ARG A 13 -5.30 8.73 0.39
N GLU A 14 -4.80 9.92 0.07
CA GLU A 14 -3.72 10.14 -0.88
C GLU A 14 -2.47 9.31 -0.56
N GLN A 15 -2.08 9.22 0.72
CA GLN A 15 -0.99 8.37 1.20
C GLN A 15 -1.10 6.93 0.66
N CYS A 16 -2.26 6.28 0.81
CA CYS A 16 -2.46 4.91 0.33
C CYS A 16 -2.48 4.82 -1.19
N ALA A 17 -3.16 5.75 -1.87
CA ALA A 17 -3.23 5.74 -3.33
C ALA A 17 -1.83 5.89 -3.94
N TRP A 18 -0.99 6.74 -3.35
CA TRP A 18 0.38 6.95 -3.77
C TRP A 18 1.26 5.72 -3.54
N VAL A 19 1.16 5.08 -2.37
CA VAL A 19 1.86 3.83 -2.07
C VAL A 19 1.48 2.76 -3.09
N VAL A 20 0.17 2.50 -3.29
CA VAL A 20 -0.31 1.50 -4.26
C VAL A 20 0.17 1.83 -5.67
N GLN A 21 0.22 3.11 -6.06
CA GLN A 21 0.67 3.50 -7.39
C GLN A 21 2.17 3.29 -7.61
N THR A 22 2.99 3.46 -6.58
CA THR A 22 4.45 3.54 -6.71
C THR A 22 5.21 2.36 -6.09
N HIS A 23 4.54 1.46 -5.36
CA HIS A 23 5.20 0.36 -4.62
C HIS A 23 6.07 -0.53 -5.51
N GLY A 24 5.70 -0.79 -6.77
CA GLY A 24 6.54 -1.55 -7.68
C GLY A 24 7.97 -0.99 -7.88
N ASP A 25 8.17 0.32 -7.76
CA ASP A 25 9.53 0.90 -7.78
C ASP A 25 10.29 0.71 -6.47
N PHE A 26 9.57 0.65 -5.34
CA PHE A 26 10.14 0.42 -4.01
C PHE A 26 10.47 -1.06 -3.82
N GLN A 27 9.66 -1.96 -4.37
CA GLN A 27 9.87 -3.41 -4.38
C GLN A 27 11.16 -3.81 -5.11
N MET A 28 11.60 -3.04 -6.13
CA MET A 28 12.87 -3.28 -6.86
C MET A 28 14.09 -3.38 -5.94
N LEU A 29 14.04 -2.76 -4.76
CA LEU A 29 15.14 -2.84 -3.79
C LEU A 29 15.48 -4.30 -3.43
N TYR A 30 14.47 -5.17 -3.38
CA TYR A 30 14.59 -6.53 -2.87
C TYR A 30 15.03 -7.55 -3.92
N TYR A 31 14.68 -7.37 -5.20
CA TYR A 31 15.01 -8.34 -6.26
C TYR A 31 15.64 -7.73 -7.52
N GLY A 32 15.69 -6.42 -7.65
CA GLY A 32 16.20 -5.76 -8.86
C GLY A 32 17.64 -6.15 -9.20
N HIS A 33 18.46 -6.49 -8.20
CA HIS A 33 19.83 -6.98 -8.37
C HIS A 33 19.93 -8.39 -8.97
N HIS A 34 18.82 -9.14 -9.04
CA HIS A 34 18.74 -10.42 -9.72
C HIS A 34 18.30 -10.30 -11.19
N LEU A 35 17.88 -9.11 -11.64
CA LEU A 35 17.39 -8.88 -12.99
C LEU A 35 18.40 -8.07 -13.80
N GLU A 36 18.84 -8.62 -14.93
CA GLU A 36 19.77 -7.94 -15.83
C GLU A 36 19.16 -6.67 -16.41
N GLY A 37 19.84 -5.53 -16.24
CA GLY A 37 19.42 -4.23 -16.79
C GLY A 37 18.37 -3.47 -15.95
N PHE A 38 18.02 -3.96 -14.77
CA PHE A 38 17.08 -3.27 -13.87
C PHE A 38 17.80 -2.39 -12.84
N ASP A 39 17.14 -1.30 -12.44
CA ASP A 39 17.61 -0.39 -11.39
C ASP A 39 17.03 -0.80 -10.03
N GLN A 40 17.85 -1.42 -9.18
CA GLN A 40 17.49 -1.76 -7.79
C GLN A 40 17.05 -0.52 -6.99
N HIS A 41 17.57 0.67 -7.32
CA HIS A 41 17.31 1.92 -6.62
C HIS A 41 16.29 2.80 -7.35
N LYS A 42 15.43 2.22 -8.20
CA LYS A 42 14.40 2.95 -8.95
C LYS A 42 13.51 3.85 -8.07
N ARG A 43 13.28 3.47 -6.81
CA ARG A 43 12.57 4.29 -5.80
C ARG A 43 13.13 5.70 -5.65
N GLU A 44 14.43 5.91 -5.87
CA GLU A 44 15.12 7.18 -5.63
C GLU A 44 14.58 8.32 -6.50
N ARG A 45 13.92 8.02 -7.62
CA ARG A 45 13.17 9.01 -8.42
C ARG A 45 12.06 9.72 -7.67
N HIS A 46 11.58 9.13 -6.57
CA HIS A 46 10.53 9.66 -5.70
C HIS A 46 11.05 10.36 -4.45
N ARG A 47 12.37 10.51 -4.30
CA ARG A 47 12.98 11.12 -3.12
C ARG A 47 12.45 12.55 -2.91
N GLY A 48 12.05 12.85 -1.67
CA GLY A 48 11.44 14.13 -1.29
C GLY A 48 9.90 14.12 -1.30
N ASN A 49 9.26 13.05 -1.77
CA ASN A 49 7.82 12.87 -1.58
C ASN A 49 7.49 12.60 -0.09
N PRO A 50 6.42 13.20 0.48
CA PRO A 50 6.06 13.01 1.88
C PRO A 50 5.76 11.56 2.28
N TYR A 51 5.41 10.70 1.32
CA TYR A 51 5.04 9.30 1.55
C TYR A 51 6.16 8.31 1.18
N PHE A 52 7.37 8.79 0.88
CA PHE A 52 8.50 7.93 0.48
C PHE A 52 8.77 6.84 1.52
N ASP A 53 8.90 7.22 2.79
CA ASP A 53 9.18 6.27 3.87
C ASP A 53 7.98 5.34 4.13
N ASP A 54 6.76 5.81 3.91
CA ASP A 54 5.55 5.01 4.05
C ASP A 54 5.52 3.87 3.02
N ASN A 55 5.96 4.13 1.79
CA ASN A 55 6.06 3.09 0.77
C ASN A 55 7.20 2.11 1.04
N ALA A 56 8.37 2.62 1.46
CA ALA A 56 9.47 1.76 1.86
C ALA A 56 9.05 0.79 3.00
N GLN A 57 8.35 1.31 4.01
CA GLN A 57 7.82 0.51 5.12
C GLN A 57 6.73 -0.46 4.66
N PHE A 58 5.85 -0.05 3.72
CA PHE A 58 4.85 -0.94 3.14
C PHE A 58 5.50 -2.13 2.44
N CYS A 59 6.54 -1.90 1.63
CA CYS A 59 7.22 -2.96 0.92
C CYS A 59 7.96 -3.93 1.86
N GLU A 60 8.60 -3.39 2.91
CA GLU A 60 9.29 -4.20 3.92
C GLU A 60 8.33 -5.11 4.70
N ARG A 61 7.15 -4.59 5.07
CA ARG A 61 6.22 -5.29 5.96
C ARG A 61 5.29 -6.27 5.24
N TRP A 62 4.84 -5.92 4.04
CA TRP A 62 3.73 -6.63 3.40
C TRP A 62 4.05 -7.09 1.98
N ASP A 63 4.58 -6.23 1.12
CA ASP A 63 4.78 -6.56 -0.29
C ASP A 63 5.79 -7.70 -0.49
N GLN A 64 7.06 -7.45 -0.19
CA GLN A 64 8.11 -8.45 -0.37
C GLN A 64 7.95 -9.62 0.62
N ALA A 65 7.46 -9.35 1.83
CA ALA A 65 7.27 -10.38 2.85
C ALA A 65 6.24 -11.44 2.43
N SER A 66 5.24 -11.06 1.63
CA SER A 66 4.19 -11.98 1.15
C SER A 66 4.67 -13.02 0.13
N PHE A 67 5.92 -12.94 -0.32
CA PHE A 67 6.49 -13.94 -1.24
C PHE A 67 7.01 -15.19 -0.50
N ASP A 68 7.02 -15.15 0.84
CA ASP A 68 7.30 -16.32 1.67
C ASP A 68 6.11 -17.31 1.57
N PRO A 69 6.33 -18.56 1.10
CA PRO A 69 5.27 -19.57 1.03
C PRO A 69 4.69 -19.94 2.40
N ASP A 70 5.42 -19.68 3.48
CA ASP A 70 5.01 -19.92 4.86
C ASP A 70 4.44 -18.64 5.53
N TYR A 71 4.21 -17.55 4.77
CA TYR A 71 3.62 -16.33 5.31
C TYR A 71 2.20 -16.59 5.83
N ASP A 72 1.95 -16.22 7.08
CA ASP A 72 0.63 -16.35 7.70
C ASP A 72 -0.36 -15.42 7.00
N THR A 73 -1.35 -16.00 6.32
CA THR A 73 -2.33 -15.27 5.50
C THR A 73 -3.75 -15.61 5.91
N LEU A 74 -4.60 -14.60 5.89
CA LEU A 74 -6.04 -14.76 6.09
C LEU A 74 -6.73 -14.99 4.74
N PRO A 75 -7.87 -15.72 4.73
CA PRO A 75 -8.61 -15.98 3.50
C PRO A 75 -9.26 -14.69 2.96
N LEU A 76 -9.59 -14.64 1.66
CA LEU A 76 -10.16 -13.43 1.03
C LEU A 76 -11.49 -13.01 1.66
N GLU A 77 -12.29 -13.97 2.13
CA GLU A 77 -13.57 -13.77 2.81
C GLU A 77 -13.41 -12.94 4.09
N PHE A 78 -12.25 -13.03 4.75
CA PHE A 78 -11.95 -12.18 5.91
C PHE A 78 -11.89 -10.70 5.53
N PHE A 79 -11.36 -10.38 4.35
CA PHE A 79 -11.18 -9.01 3.88
C PHE A 79 -12.40 -8.45 3.14
N ALA A 80 -13.29 -9.31 2.62
CA ALA A 80 -14.43 -8.89 1.81
C ALA A 80 -15.29 -7.78 2.45
N PRO A 81 -15.68 -7.84 3.75
CA PRO A 81 -16.44 -6.76 4.38
C PRO A 81 -15.71 -5.42 4.41
N MET A 82 -14.38 -5.43 4.53
CA MET A 82 -13.56 -4.20 4.55
C MET A 82 -13.47 -3.57 3.16
N VAL A 83 -13.42 -4.40 2.12
CA VAL A 83 -13.42 -3.95 0.73
C VAL A 83 -14.80 -3.38 0.36
N GLU A 84 -15.88 -4.02 0.80
CA GLU A 84 -17.24 -3.51 0.64
C GLU A 84 -17.42 -2.15 1.33
N GLU A 85 -16.95 -2.00 2.57
CA GLU A 85 -16.96 -0.73 3.30
C GLU A 85 -16.21 0.37 2.54
N LEU A 86 -15.05 0.04 1.95
CA LEU A 86 -14.26 0.96 1.16
C LEU A 86 -15.03 1.46 -0.07
N PHE A 87 -15.66 0.56 -0.83
CA PHE A 87 -16.40 0.92 -2.04
C PHE A 87 -17.78 1.54 -1.76
N ALA A 88 -18.30 1.41 -0.54
CA ALA A 88 -19.53 2.08 -0.11
C ALA A 88 -19.34 3.58 0.20
N ARG A 89 -18.08 4.07 0.26
CA ARG A 89 -17.79 5.50 0.51
C ARG A 89 -18.22 6.38 -0.65
N ASN A 90 -18.54 7.63 -0.35
CA ASN A 90 -18.75 8.63 -1.40
C ASN A 90 -17.42 8.89 -2.15
N PRO A 91 -17.37 8.69 -3.49
CA PRO A 91 -16.15 8.95 -4.25
C PRO A 91 -15.67 10.38 -4.06
N TYR A 92 -14.36 10.55 -3.84
CA TYR A 92 -13.69 11.83 -3.64
C TYR A 92 -14.17 12.65 -2.43
N ASP A 93 -14.71 11.98 -1.40
CA ASP A 93 -15.02 12.63 -0.12
C ASP A 93 -13.76 13.31 0.46
N PRO A 94 -13.77 14.64 0.71
CA PRO A 94 -12.63 15.36 1.26
C PRO A 94 -12.11 14.79 2.58
N GLU A 95 -13.00 14.26 3.43
CA GLU A 95 -12.67 13.63 4.71
C GLU A 95 -11.94 12.29 4.54
N VAL A 96 -12.04 11.68 3.35
CA VAL A 96 -11.35 10.43 3.01
C VAL A 96 -10.04 10.71 2.28
N ILE A 97 -10.07 11.52 1.22
CA ILE A 97 -8.90 11.74 0.34
C ILE A 97 -7.74 12.39 1.08
N ARG A 98 -8.02 13.40 1.92
CA ARG A 98 -7.06 14.07 2.82
C ARG A 98 -5.63 14.23 2.22
N PRO A 99 -5.45 15.07 1.18
CA PRO A 99 -4.15 15.30 0.57
C PRO A 99 -3.12 15.81 1.58
N GLY A 100 -1.89 15.34 1.48
CA GLY A 100 -0.79 15.62 2.41
C GLY A 100 -0.91 14.96 3.79
N ALA A 101 -2.03 14.29 4.11
CA ALA A 101 -2.21 13.65 5.41
C ALA A 101 -1.42 12.33 5.49
N ARG A 102 -0.81 12.10 6.65
CA ARG A 102 -0.13 10.84 6.98
C ARG A 102 -0.75 10.23 8.22
N GLU A 103 -1.12 8.97 8.10
CA GLU A 103 -1.58 8.15 9.22
C GLU A 103 -0.55 7.05 9.50
N PRO A 104 -0.45 6.55 10.74
CA PRO A 104 0.29 5.34 11.04
C PRO A 104 -0.14 4.20 10.11
N LEU A 105 0.83 3.44 9.60
CA LEU A 105 0.54 2.29 8.73
C LEU A 105 0.04 1.07 9.52
N VAL A 106 0.26 1.04 10.83
CA VAL A 106 -0.17 -0.03 11.73
C VAL A 106 -0.96 0.60 12.88
N ASP A 107 -2.11 -0.01 13.18
CA ASP A 107 -2.95 0.30 14.33
C ASP A 107 -3.43 -1.03 14.93
N ASP A 108 -2.81 -1.44 16.04
CA ASP A 108 -3.09 -2.72 16.68
C ASP A 108 -4.52 -2.80 17.23
N ALA A 109 -5.10 -1.66 17.62
CA ALA A 109 -6.47 -1.62 18.13
C ALA A 109 -7.48 -1.84 16.98
N VAL A 110 -7.25 -1.21 15.83
CA VAL A 110 -8.06 -1.44 14.62
C VAL A 110 -7.88 -2.86 14.11
N ALA A 111 -6.65 -3.39 14.12
CA ALA A 111 -6.36 -4.75 13.71
C ALA A 111 -7.09 -5.77 14.61
N ALA A 112 -6.97 -5.62 15.94
CA ALA A 112 -7.66 -6.48 16.89
C ALA A 112 -9.19 -6.43 16.73
N ARG A 113 -9.77 -5.25 16.50
CA ARG A 113 -11.22 -5.10 16.26
C ARG A 113 -11.67 -5.79 14.97
N ARG A 114 -10.82 -5.81 13.93
CA ARG A 114 -11.12 -6.48 12.65
C ARG A 114 -10.96 -8.00 12.71
N ALA A 115 -10.17 -8.49 13.65
CA ALA A 115 -9.91 -9.91 13.88
C ALA A 115 -10.90 -10.57 14.87
N ALA A 116 -11.70 -9.77 15.58
CA ALA A 116 -12.71 -10.22 16.55
C ALA A 116 -14.07 -10.51 15.88
#